data_AF-A0AA35L3B2-F1
#
_entry.id   AF-A0AA35L3B2-F1
#
_cell.length_a   1.000
_cell.length_b   1.000
_cell.length_c   1.000
_cell.angle_alpha   90.00
_cell.angle_beta   90.00
_cell.angle_gamma   90.00
#
_symmetry.space_group_name_H-M   'P 1'
#
loop_
_entity.id
_entity.type
_entity.pdbx_description
1 polymer ?
#
loop_
_entity_poly.entity_id
_entity_poly.type
_entity_poly.pdbx_seq_one_letter_code
_entity_poly.pdbx_strand_id
1 'polypeptide(L)'
;MADIILGSCCMLVLVCFQVLFADVHRGHYIAAVYEHRVILNPNPTAITSRRSALQLMNRNLDIYEEQVIAAVKQGAQIIVFPEDGIQGFNFTRTSIYPYLDFIPYPDSVTWNPCKEEYLFNDTEVLHRLSCMALKNQVFLVVNLGTKQPCNHSDRHCPPDGRYHFNTNVVFSDSGTLIARYRKQNLYFERAFDTPPEVDYTVFNTPFAGKFGVFTCFDILFYEPTVKLIKKYNLKQAVYPTAWMNQLPLLSAVEFQQAFAVAFNINLLAANIHRPDLGMTGSGIYTPSESFIYYNMENDKGKLIVAQIPITSGHETNNNMQTSFSNSPMDHQICRKEDQEAHCEKAEKGAQEAPPIFHGEMMYDNFTFTPIMEAEGEIQVCSNTLCCSLSYQRLFVSKELYALGVFDGLHTVHGTYYVQACALVKCGTLDYTSCGQEVTKATERIDFQLQGNFSTAFVFPLLLKSGITLDFADYLGWEKNHYVMQKKGASSGLITAGLYGRWYEKD
;
A
#
# COMPACT_ATOMS: atom_id res chain seq x y z
N MET A 1 35.39 -5.73 -88.66
CA MET A 1 35.34 -4.26 -88.71
C MET A 1 34.20 -3.84 -87.79
N ALA A 2 34.54 -3.13 -86.71
CA ALA A 2 33.67 -2.50 -85.70
C ALA A 2 32.78 -3.41 -84.81
N ASP A 3 33.20 -3.50 -83.54
CA ASP A 3 32.38 -3.90 -82.39
C ASP A 3 31.32 -2.83 -82.07
N ILE A 4 30.07 -3.24 -81.83
CA ILE A 4 29.08 -2.44 -81.10
C ILE A 4 28.39 -3.37 -80.09
N ILE A 5 28.60 -3.04 -78.82
CA ILE A 5 28.13 -3.76 -77.63
C ILE A 5 26.66 -3.43 -77.38
N LEU A 6 25.82 -4.47 -77.28
CA LEU A 6 24.43 -4.40 -76.83
C LEU A 6 24.39 -4.17 -75.32
N GLY A 7 23.91 -2.99 -74.89
CA GLY A 7 23.57 -2.73 -73.50
C GLY A 7 22.16 -3.23 -73.19
N SER A 8 22.06 -4.30 -72.40
CA SER A 8 20.78 -4.78 -71.85
C SER A 8 20.69 -4.42 -70.37
N CYS A 9 19.67 -3.63 -70.04
CA CYS A 9 19.39 -3.08 -68.72
C CYS A 9 18.90 -4.20 -67.77
N CYS A 10 19.70 -4.56 -66.78
CA CYS A 10 19.35 -5.54 -65.75
C CYS A 10 18.70 -4.82 -64.55
N MET A 11 17.39 -4.96 -64.41
CA MET A 11 16.64 -4.52 -63.22
C MET A 11 17.02 -5.39 -62.02
N LEU A 12 17.78 -4.82 -61.09
CA LEU A 12 18.08 -5.41 -59.79
C LEU A 12 16.87 -5.23 -58.85
N VAL A 13 16.15 -6.32 -58.59
CA VAL A 13 15.11 -6.36 -57.56
C VAL A 13 15.79 -6.56 -56.20
N LEU A 14 15.96 -5.48 -55.45
CA LEU A 14 16.39 -5.49 -54.05
C LEU A 14 15.23 -5.97 -53.18
N VAL A 15 15.26 -7.24 -52.79
CA VAL A 15 14.39 -7.79 -51.74
C VAL A 15 14.95 -7.32 -50.40
N CYS A 16 14.41 -6.21 -49.88
CA CYS A 16 14.62 -5.81 -48.49
C CYS A 16 13.92 -6.83 -47.57
N PHE A 17 14.68 -7.76 -47.01
CA PHE A 17 14.27 -8.44 -45.79
C PHE A 17 14.22 -7.39 -44.68
N GLN A 18 13.03 -6.83 -44.43
CA GLN A 18 12.76 -6.20 -43.14
C GLN A 18 12.80 -7.32 -42.09
N VAL A 19 13.96 -7.48 -41.46
CA VAL A 19 14.04 -8.10 -40.15
C VAL A 19 13.27 -7.17 -39.22
N LEU A 20 11.98 -7.42 -39.07
CA LEU A 20 11.21 -6.94 -37.93
C LEU A 20 11.87 -7.58 -36.72
N PHE A 21 12.81 -6.87 -36.11
CA PHE A 21 13.06 -7.03 -34.70
C PHE A 21 11.72 -6.73 -34.03
N ALA A 22 10.96 -7.77 -33.71
CA ALA A 22 9.95 -7.69 -32.68
C ALA A 22 10.72 -7.42 -31.39
N ASP A 23 11.03 -6.14 -31.18
CA ASP A 23 11.46 -5.65 -29.88
C ASP A 23 10.26 -5.91 -28.96
N VAL A 24 10.36 -6.96 -28.14
CA VAL A 24 9.46 -7.16 -27.02
C VAL A 24 9.80 -6.03 -26.06
N HIS A 25 9.27 -4.83 -26.33
CA HIS A 25 9.36 -3.72 -25.41
C HIS A 25 8.64 -4.14 -24.14
N ARG A 26 9.41 -4.61 -23.15
CA ARG A 26 9.05 -4.49 -21.74
C ARG A 26 8.96 -2.99 -21.49
N GLY A 27 7.79 -2.42 -21.75
CA GLY A 27 7.59 -0.99 -21.61
C GLY A 27 7.79 -0.60 -20.16
N HIS A 28 8.37 0.57 -19.94
CA HIS A 28 8.49 1.19 -18.63
C HIS A 28 7.86 2.58 -18.69
N TYR A 29 7.44 3.10 -17.54
CA TYR A 29 7.01 4.48 -17.39
C TYR A 29 7.74 5.10 -16.21
N ILE A 30 7.88 6.44 -16.20
CA ILE A 30 8.50 7.15 -15.08
C ILE A 30 7.39 7.76 -14.24
N ALA A 31 7.39 7.47 -12.95
CA ALA A 31 6.44 8.04 -11.99
C ALA A 31 7.17 8.80 -10.89
N ALA A 32 6.44 9.71 -10.28
CA ALA A 32 6.88 10.43 -9.11
C ALA A 32 5.86 10.34 -7.97
N VAL A 33 6.36 10.34 -6.74
CA VAL A 33 5.56 10.57 -5.53
C VAL A 33 6.27 11.63 -4.71
N TYR A 34 5.49 12.49 -4.04
CA TYR A 34 6.04 13.53 -3.18
C TYR A 34 5.60 13.35 -1.73
N GLU A 35 6.57 13.12 -0.85
CA GLU A 35 6.38 13.20 0.59
C GLU A 35 6.31 14.68 0.99
N HIS A 36 5.14 15.15 1.42
CA HIS A 36 4.89 16.59 1.61
C HIS A 36 4.98 17.06 3.05
N ARG A 37 5.84 18.05 3.31
CA ARG A 37 5.81 18.81 4.57
C ARG A 37 4.68 19.84 4.52
N VAL A 38 3.49 19.40 4.89
CA VAL A 38 2.28 20.23 4.84
C VAL A 38 2.35 21.45 5.76
N ILE A 39 1.98 22.61 5.22
CA ILE A 39 1.76 23.83 5.98
C ILE A 39 0.34 23.76 6.56
N LEU A 40 0.24 23.56 7.87
CA LEU A 40 -1.04 23.43 8.57
C LEU A 40 -1.62 24.78 9.03
N ASN A 41 -2.95 24.81 9.18
CA ASN A 41 -3.62 25.82 9.99
C ASN A 41 -3.34 25.55 11.48
N PRO A 42 -2.77 26.49 12.25
CA PRO A 42 -2.51 26.29 13.67
C PRO A 42 -3.78 26.17 14.53
N ASN A 43 -4.93 26.63 14.03
CA ASN A 43 -6.22 26.46 14.71
C ASN A 43 -7.30 25.96 13.72
N PRO A 44 -7.31 24.65 13.41
CA PRO A 44 -8.22 24.08 12.42
C PRO A 44 -9.69 24.09 12.86
N THR A 45 -9.98 24.32 14.14
CA THR A 45 -11.36 24.44 14.64
C THR A 45 -11.93 25.86 14.52
N ALA A 46 -11.09 26.86 14.30
CA ALA A 46 -11.54 28.24 14.11
C ALA A 46 -12.13 28.44 12.71
N ILE A 47 -13.28 29.11 12.65
CA ILE A 47 -13.91 29.51 11.40
C ILE A 47 -13.06 30.61 10.74
N THR A 48 -12.81 30.46 9.44
CA THR A 48 -12.05 31.43 8.65
C THR A 48 -12.81 31.80 7.38
N SER A 49 -12.33 32.80 6.65
CA SER A 49 -12.90 33.17 5.35
C SER A 49 -12.38 32.27 4.24
N ARG A 50 -13.15 32.09 3.15
CA ARG A 50 -12.70 31.38 1.94
C ARG A 50 -11.40 31.95 1.39
N ARG A 51 -11.26 33.28 1.39
CA ARG A 51 -10.03 33.98 0.99
C ARG A 51 -8.81 33.55 1.83
N SER A 52 -8.97 33.48 3.15
CA SER A 52 -7.90 33.07 4.06
C SER A 52 -7.56 31.58 3.94
N ALA A 53 -8.58 30.73 3.76
CA ALA A 53 -8.37 29.31 3.47
C ALA A 53 -7.59 29.12 2.16
N LEU A 54 -7.99 29.82 1.09
CA LEU A 54 -7.28 29.82 -0.20
C LEU A 54 -5.84 30.32 -0.09
N GLN A 55 -5.55 31.32 0.75
CA GLN A 55 -4.18 31.77 0.98
C GLN A 55 -3.30 30.67 1.59
N LEU A 56 -3.82 29.89 2.54
CA LEU A 56 -3.10 28.75 3.10
C LEU A 56 -2.88 27.66 2.05
N MET A 57 -3.96 27.24 1.39
CA MET A 57 -3.93 26.17 0.38
C MET A 57 -2.99 26.53 -0.78
N ASN A 58 -2.99 27.80 -1.22
CA ASN A 58 -2.07 28.26 -2.27
C ASN A 58 -0.59 28.12 -1.87
N ARG A 59 -0.23 28.30 -0.60
CA ARG A 59 1.16 28.09 -0.16
C ARG A 59 1.59 26.62 -0.25
N ASN A 60 0.67 25.69 0.00
CA ASN A 60 0.94 24.26 -0.23
C ASN A 60 1.00 23.96 -1.74
N LEU A 61 0.12 24.58 -2.55
CA LEU A 61 0.11 24.43 -4.01
C LEU A 61 1.34 25.04 -4.69
N ASP A 62 1.95 26.08 -4.11
CA ASP A 62 3.23 26.64 -4.57
C ASP A 62 4.33 25.57 -4.51
N ILE A 63 4.39 24.83 -3.40
CA ILE A 63 5.32 23.71 -3.23
C ILE A 63 5.01 22.60 -4.25
N TYR A 64 3.73 22.28 -4.46
CA TYR A 64 3.34 21.26 -5.44
C TYR A 64 3.80 21.62 -6.85
N GLU A 65 3.65 22.88 -7.26
CA GLU A 65 4.11 23.34 -8.58
C GLU A 65 5.63 23.17 -8.75
N GLU A 66 6.42 23.48 -7.70
CA GLU A 66 7.87 23.24 -7.71
C GLU A 66 8.20 21.75 -7.89
N GLN A 67 7.49 20.87 -7.19
CA GLN A 67 7.72 19.42 -7.28
C GLN A 67 7.27 18.83 -8.61
N VAL A 68 6.18 19.34 -9.19
CA VAL A 68 5.74 18.97 -10.53
C VAL A 68 6.81 19.30 -11.56
N ILE A 69 7.34 20.53 -11.52
CA ILE A 69 8.42 20.96 -12.42
C ILE A 69 9.67 20.08 -12.24
N ALA A 70 10.05 19.80 -11.00
CA ALA A 70 11.21 18.95 -10.69
C ALA A 70 11.02 17.49 -11.15
N ALA A 71 9.81 16.95 -11.06
CA ALA A 71 9.48 15.59 -11.50
C ALA A 71 9.47 15.49 -13.03
N VAL A 72 8.83 16.43 -13.72
CA VAL A 72 8.79 16.47 -15.19
C VAL A 72 10.17 16.67 -15.79
N LYS A 73 11.04 17.47 -15.14
CA LYS A 73 12.46 17.59 -15.54
C LYS A 73 13.21 16.25 -15.49
N GLN A 74 12.77 15.32 -14.64
CA GLN A 74 13.29 13.96 -14.54
C GLN A 74 12.51 12.95 -15.40
N GLY A 75 11.58 13.41 -16.24
CA GLY A 75 10.82 12.58 -17.18
C GLY A 75 9.55 11.96 -16.60
N ALA A 76 9.11 12.33 -15.40
CA ALA A 76 7.90 11.78 -14.80
C ALA A 76 6.64 12.06 -15.65
N GLN A 77 5.87 11.01 -15.91
CA GLN A 77 4.62 11.05 -16.66
C GLN A 77 3.39 11.18 -15.75
N ILE A 78 3.55 10.79 -14.49
CA ILE A 78 2.55 10.92 -13.42
C ILE A 78 3.24 11.32 -12.12
N ILE A 79 2.58 12.17 -11.33
CA ILE A 79 2.99 12.53 -9.98
C ILE A 79 1.82 12.42 -9.00
N VAL A 80 2.07 11.81 -7.84
CA VAL A 80 1.10 11.64 -6.76
C VAL A 80 1.47 12.50 -5.55
N PHE A 81 0.48 13.21 -5.02
CA PHE A 81 0.58 14.01 -3.81
C PHE A 81 -0.21 13.39 -2.64
N PRO A 82 0.14 13.71 -1.39
CA PRO A 82 -0.46 13.07 -0.22
C PRO A 82 -1.92 13.46 0.06
N GLU A 83 -2.57 12.64 0.88
CA GLU A 83 -3.84 12.97 1.52
C GLU A 83 -3.69 14.20 2.42
N ASP A 84 -4.70 15.07 2.45
CA ASP A 84 -4.72 16.30 3.27
C ASP A 84 -3.54 17.26 3.03
N GLY A 85 -2.75 17.07 1.97
CA GLY A 85 -1.55 17.85 1.72
C GLY A 85 -1.80 19.30 1.28
N ILE A 86 -3.04 19.66 0.96
CA ILE A 86 -3.45 21.02 0.60
C ILE A 86 -4.04 21.77 1.80
N GLN A 87 -5.07 21.21 2.43
CA GLN A 87 -5.83 21.85 3.51
C GLN A 87 -5.35 21.48 4.93
N GLY A 88 -4.69 20.32 5.11
CA GLY A 88 -4.39 19.74 6.42
C GLY A 88 -5.59 19.00 7.04
N PHE A 89 -5.52 18.72 8.34
CA PHE A 89 -6.48 17.88 9.06
C PHE A 89 -6.96 18.53 10.38
N ASN A 90 -7.80 17.82 11.15
CA ASN A 90 -8.39 18.23 12.43
C ASN A 90 -9.44 19.36 12.39
N PHE A 91 -10.14 19.49 11.27
CA PHE A 91 -11.24 20.45 11.14
C PHE A 91 -12.56 19.94 11.75
N THR A 92 -13.49 20.87 11.93
CA THR A 92 -14.92 20.60 12.14
C THR A 92 -15.66 20.76 10.81
N ARG A 93 -16.89 20.25 10.69
CA ARG A 93 -17.73 20.47 9.49
C ARG A 93 -17.86 21.96 9.13
N THR A 94 -18.01 22.83 10.13
CA THR A 94 -18.15 24.27 9.89
C THR A 94 -16.83 24.93 9.53
N SER A 95 -15.74 24.59 10.23
CA SER A 95 -14.43 25.22 10.00
C SER A 95 -13.74 24.74 8.73
N ILE A 96 -14.04 23.53 8.23
CA ILE A 96 -13.50 23.05 6.96
C ILE A 96 -14.18 23.68 5.74
N TYR A 97 -15.43 24.10 5.84
CA TYR A 97 -16.24 24.56 4.70
C TYR A 97 -15.54 25.59 3.79
N PRO A 98 -14.80 26.59 4.31
CA PRO A 98 -14.04 27.54 3.49
C PRO A 98 -12.87 26.92 2.70
N TYR A 99 -12.43 25.71 3.03
CA TYR A 99 -11.35 24.98 2.34
C TYR A 99 -11.86 24.10 1.20
N LEU A 100 -13.17 23.83 1.13
CA LEU A 100 -13.73 22.86 0.20
C LEU A 100 -14.01 23.47 -1.18
N ASP A 101 -13.54 22.78 -2.22
CA ASP A 101 -13.92 23.06 -3.60
C ASP A 101 -15.23 22.36 -3.97
N PHE A 102 -16.05 23.01 -4.78
CA PHE A 102 -17.21 22.37 -5.39
C PHE A 102 -16.78 21.40 -6.47
N ILE A 103 -17.40 20.22 -6.51
CA ILE A 103 -17.23 19.25 -7.60
C ILE A 103 -18.62 18.84 -8.10
N PRO A 104 -18.90 18.93 -9.42
CA PRO A 104 -20.23 18.65 -9.94
C PRO A 104 -20.63 17.18 -9.78
N TYR A 105 -21.94 16.95 -9.81
CA TYR A 105 -22.58 15.64 -9.73
C TYR A 105 -23.22 15.28 -11.08
N PRO A 106 -23.23 14.02 -11.54
CA PRO A 106 -22.20 12.97 -11.54
C PRO A 106 -21.35 13.00 -12.85
N ASP A 107 -20.45 12.03 -13.00
CA ASP A 107 -19.33 11.81 -13.97
C ASP A 107 -19.59 12.03 -15.49
N SER A 108 -20.73 12.57 -15.89
CA SER A 108 -21.09 12.86 -17.29
C SER A 108 -20.43 14.10 -17.88
N VAL A 109 -19.83 14.97 -17.05
CA VAL A 109 -19.21 16.20 -17.52
C VAL A 109 -17.72 15.96 -17.69
N THR A 110 -17.28 15.90 -18.95
CA THR A 110 -15.86 16.09 -19.27
C THR A 110 -15.54 17.57 -19.05
N TRP A 111 -14.73 17.87 -18.04
CA TRP A 111 -14.44 19.24 -17.62
C TRP A 111 -12.95 19.48 -17.50
N ASN A 112 -12.49 20.58 -18.07
CA ASN A 112 -11.13 21.08 -17.91
C ASN A 112 -11.15 22.38 -17.11
N PRO A 113 -10.98 22.34 -15.77
CA PRO A 113 -11.09 23.52 -14.94
C PRO A 113 -10.22 24.69 -15.41
N CYS A 114 -9.02 24.43 -15.94
CA CYS A 114 -8.11 25.47 -16.43
C CYS A 114 -8.63 26.23 -17.66
N LYS A 115 -9.35 25.55 -18.56
CA LYS A 115 -9.90 26.16 -19.78
C LYS A 115 -11.31 26.68 -19.59
N GLU A 116 -12.01 26.16 -18.59
CA GLU A 116 -13.45 26.31 -18.40
C GLU A 116 -13.77 26.76 -16.96
N GLU A 117 -12.97 27.71 -16.43
CA GLU A 117 -13.11 28.27 -15.08
C GLU A 117 -14.51 28.86 -14.81
N TYR A 118 -15.18 29.35 -15.85
CA TYR A 118 -16.47 30.01 -15.76
C TYR A 118 -17.66 29.07 -15.58
N LEU A 119 -17.48 27.75 -15.68
CA LEU A 119 -18.60 26.79 -15.62
C LEU A 119 -19.13 26.58 -14.20
N PHE A 120 -18.25 26.63 -13.20
CA PHE A 120 -18.60 26.35 -11.81
C PHE A 120 -17.91 27.36 -10.89
N ASN A 121 -18.60 27.73 -9.81
CA ASN A 121 -18.04 28.57 -8.76
C ASN A 121 -17.45 27.71 -7.63
N ASP A 122 -16.63 28.33 -6.79
CA ASP A 122 -15.94 27.69 -5.66
C ASP A 122 -15.00 26.54 -6.10
N THR A 123 -14.28 26.72 -7.22
CA THR A 123 -13.38 25.71 -7.82
C THR A 123 -11.94 26.19 -7.96
N GLU A 124 -11.50 27.14 -7.14
CA GLU A 124 -10.21 27.82 -7.32
C GLU A 124 -9.00 26.87 -7.17
N VAL A 125 -9.09 25.85 -6.30
CA VAL A 125 -8.03 24.85 -6.14
C VAL A 125 -8.02 23.89 -7.33
N LEU A 126 -9.20 23.41 -7.76
CA LEU A 126 -9.34 22.55 -8.95
C LEU A 126 -8.83 23.25 -10.22
N HIS A 127 -9.14 24.53 -10.39
CA HIS A 127 -8.62 25.37 -11.48
C HIS A 127 -7.08 25.39 -11.47
N ARG A 128 -6.48 25.70 -10.31
CA ARG A 128 -5.01 25.77 -10.19
C ARG A 128 -4.34 24.43 -10.48
N LEU A 129 -4.88 23.32 -9.96
CA LEU A 129 -4.35 21.98 -10.20
C LEU A 129 -4.49 21.55 -11.68
N SER A 130 -5.64 21.83 -12.31
CA SER A 130 -5.86 21.59 -13.73
C SER A 130 -4.84 22.35 -14.59
N CYS A 131 -4.60 23.62 -14.30
CA CYS A 131 -3.59 24.41 -15.02
C CYS A 131 -2.17 23.91 -14.78
N MET A 132 -1.86 23.46 -13.56
CA MET A 132 -0.57 22.87 -13.23
C MET A 132 -0.31 21.61 -14.06
N ALA A 133 -1.30 20.73 -14.21
CA ALA A 133 -1.20 19.54 -15.05
C ALA A 133 -1.05 19.90 -16.55
N LEU A 134 -1.91 20.79 -17.07
CA LEU A 134 -1.88 21.24 -18.48
C LEU A 134 -0.54 21.90 -18.86
N LYS A 135 -0.04 22.82 -18.03
CA LYS A 135 1.19 23.57 -18.28
C LYS A 135 2.43 22.66 -18.32
N ASN A 136 2.45 21.62 -17.49
CA ASN A 136 3.58 20.71 -17.36
C ASN A 136 3.41 19.39 -18.11
N GLN A 137 2.27 19.17 -18.76
CA GLN A 137 1.95 17.97 -19.55
C GLN A 137 2.17 16.67 -18.76
N VAL A 138 1.63 16.62 -17.54
CA VAL A 138 1.80 15.50 -16.61
C VAL A 138 0.47 15.07 -16.02
N PHE A 139 0.30 13.77 -15.78
CA PHE A 139 -0.82 13.28 -14.99
C PHE A 139 -0.63 13.65 -13.52
N LEU A 140 -1.63 14.26 -12.92
CA LEU A 140 -1.54 14.84 -11.58
C LEU A 140 -2.60 14.20 -10.68
N VAL A 141 -2.15 13.49 -9.64
CA VAL A 141 -3.03 12.85 -8.64
C VAL A 141 -2.91 13.59 -7.32
N VAL A 142 -4.03 14.08 -6.81
CA VAL A 142 -4.05 15.00 -5.66
C VAL A 142 -5.25 14.71 -4.79
N ASN A 143 -5.09 14.92 -3.48
CA ASN A 143 -6.19 14.87 -2.53
C ASN A 143 -6.59 16.27 -2.06
N LEU A 144 -7.89 16.52 -1.96
CA LEU A 144 -8.46 17.74 -1.40
C LEU A 144 -9.84 17.48 -0.78
N GLY A 145 -10.26 18.39 0.10
CA GLY A 145 -11.63 18.43 0.57
C GLY A 145 -12.57 18.98 -0.51
N THR A 146 -13.68 18.30 -0.78
CA THR A 146 -14.71 18.78 -1.69
C THR A 146 -16.07 18.91 -1.01
N LYS A 147 -16.95 19.73 -1.59
CA LYS A 147 -18.34 19.91 -1.16
C LYS A 147 -19.31 19.66 -2.30
N GLN A 148 -20.45 19.06 -1.96
CA GLN A 148 -21.54 18.82 -2.89
C GLN A 148 -22.89 19.15 -2.23
N PRO A 149 -23.66 20.13 -2.72
CA PRO A 149 -25.02 20.38 -2.25
C PRO A 149 -25.90 19.13 -2.42
N CYS A 150 -26.79 18.90 -1.46
CA CYS A 150 -27.80 17.85 -1.53
C CYS A 150 -29.17 18.43 -1.19
N ASN A 151 -30.22 17.81 -1.73
CA ASN A 151 -31.59 18.23 -1.48
C ASN A 151 -32.18 17.43 -0.31
N HIS A 152 -33.17 17.99 0.41
CA HIS A 152 -33.88 17.30 1.49
C HIS A 152 -34.63 16.04 1.04
N SER A 153 -34.84 15.86 -0.27
CA SER A 153 -35.36 14.60 -0.83
C SER A 153 -34.36 13.45 -0.74
N ASP A 154 -33.06 13.74 -0.64
CA ASP A 154 -32.03 12.76 -0.36
C ASP A 154 -32.03 12.45 1.14
N ARG A 155 -32.35 11.20 1.47
CA ARG A 155 -32.46 10.71 2.85
C ARG A 155 -31.13 10.71 3.60
N HIS A 156 -30.00 10.69 2.90
CA HIS A 156 -28.66 10.69 3.49
C HIS A 156 -28.05 12.09 3.56
N CYS A 157 -28.74 13.11 3.03
CA CYS A 157 -28.25 14.49 3.01
C CYS A 157 -28.03 14.99 4.45
N PRO A 158 -26.81 15.45 4.79
CA PRO A 158 -26.53 15.97 6.12
C PRO A 158 -27.45 17.16 6.45
N PRO A 159 -27.72 17.43 7.75
CA PRO A 159 -28.65 18.50 8.17
C PRO A 159 -28.26 19.90 7.70
N ASP A 160 -26.98 20.09 7.37
CA ASP A 160 -26.44 21.35 6.87
C ASP A 160 -26.54 21.49 5.33
N GLY A 161 -27.20 20.54 4.65
CA GLY A 161 -27.65 20.64 3.25
C GLY A 161 -26.58 20.33 2.20
N ARG A 162 -25.46 19.73 2.61
CA ARG A 162 -24.35 19.36 1.70
C ARG A 162 -23.53 18.22 2.26
N TYR A 163 -22.95 17.44 1.37
CA TYR A 163 -21.88 16.52 1.70
C TYR A 163 -20.53 17.21 1.64
N HIS A 164 -19.63 16.80 2.52
CA HIS A 164 -18.20 17.08 2.44
C HIS A 164 -17.44 15.77 2.24
N PHE A 165 -16.50 15.70 1.32
CA PHE A 165 -15.74 14.48 1.06
C PHE A 165 -14.23 14.72 1.08
N ASN A 166 -13.49 13.82 1.73
CA ASN A 166 -12.08 13.60 1.44
C ASN A 166 -12.01 12.99 0.03
N THR A 167 -11.36 13.69 -0.90
CA THR A 167 -11.48 13.39 -2.33
C THR A 167 -10.13 13.34 -3.01
N ASN A 168 -9.82 12.22 -3.65
CA ASN A 168 -8.77 12.19 -4.66
C ASN A 168 -9.33 12.66 -6.00
N VAL A 169 -8.58 13.50 -6.71
CA VAL A 169 -8.85 13.90 -8.08
C VAL A 169 -7.65 13.58 -8.95
N VAL A 170 -7.91 13.24 -10.22
CA VAL A 170 -6.88 12.96 -11.21
C VAL A 170 -7.07 13.87 -12.41
N PHE A 171 -6.04 14.64 -12.73
CA PHE A 171 -5.98 15.41 -13.96
C PHE A 171 -5.10 14.69 -14.98
N SER A 172 -5.56 14.63 -16.23
CA SER A 172 -4.72 14.25 -17.37
C SER A 172 -3.63 15.30 -17.63
N ASP A 173 -2.66 14.93 -18.46
CA ASP A 173 -1.64 15.84 -19.02
C ASP A 173 -2.22 17.06 -19.78
N SER A 174 -3.48 16.99 -20.22
CA SER A 174 -4.22 18.10 -20.82
C SER A 174 -4.90 19.03 -19.79
N GLY A 175 -4.80 18.73 -18.49
CA GLY A 175 -5.50 19.43 -17.40
C GLY A 175 -6.97 19.03 -17.24
N THR A 176 -7.47 18.07 -18.02
CA THR A 176 -8.87 17.60 -17.88
C THR A 176 -9.01 16.72 -16.65
N LEU A 177 -10.06 16.94 -15.83
CA LEU A 177 -10.41 16.10 -14.69
C LEU A 177 -10.95 14.76 -15.22
N ILE A 178 -10.23 13.66 -14.99
CA ILE A 178 -10.52 12.34 -15.57
C ILE A 178 -10.92 11.27 -14.54
N ALA A 179 -10.70 11.53 -13.25
CA ALA A 179 -11.20 10.67 -12.18
C ALA A 179 -11.37 11.44 -10.88
N ARG A 180 -12.31 10.95 -10.07
CA ARG A 180 -12.60 11.38 -8.72
C ARG A 180 -12.85 10.14 -7.86
N TYR A 181 -12.34 10.12 -6.64
CA TYR A 181 -12.61 9.09 -5.65
C TYR A 181 -12.90 9.74 -4.30
N ARG A 182 -14.05 9.44 -3.69
CA ARG A 182 -14.40 9.87 -2.33
C ARG A 182 -14.02 8.77 -1.35
N LYS A 183 -13.23 9.13 -0.33
CA LYS A 183 -12.73 8.18 0.67
C LYS A 183 -13.87 7.46 1.37
N GLN A 184 -13.84 6.13 1.36
CA GLN A 184 -14.87 5.30 1.96
C GLN A 184 -14.63 5.11 3.47
N ASN A 185 -13.40 4.71 3.83
CA ASN A 185 -13.06 4.33 5.20
C ASN A 185 -12.38 5.51 5.90
N LEU A 186 -13.18 6.35 6.57
CA LEU A 186 -12.70 7.54 7.26
C LEU A 186 -11.89 7.20 8.52
N TYR A 187 -10.86 7.98 8.82
CA TYR A 187 -10.00 7.80 10.00
C TYR A 187 -9.93 9.08 10.84
N PHE A 188 -10.84 9.21 11.82
CA PHE A 188 -11.02 10.41 12.66
C PHE A 188 -11.36 11.72 11.90
N GLU A 189 -11.86 11.60 10.67
CA GLU A 189 -12.17 12.71 9.78
C GLU A 189 -13.57 13.29 10.01
N ARG A 190 -13.82 13.86 11.20
CA ARG A 190 -15.13 14.38 11.62
C ARG A 190 -15.73 15.47 10.71
N ALA A 191 -14.90 16.06 9.85
CA ALA A 191 -15.30 17.12 8.94
C ALA A 191 -15.90 16.60 7.62
N PHE A 192 -15.70 15.31 7.32
CA PHE A 192 -16.09 14.64 6.08
C PHE A 192 -17.19 13.60 6.33
N ASP A 193 -17.97 13.34 5.28
CA ASP A 193 -19.01 12.33 5.19
C ASP A 193 -18.47 11.09 4.46
N THR A 194 -18.93 9.91 4.85
CA THR A 194 -18.73 8.69 4.05
C THR A 194 -19.69 8.73 2.85
N PRO A 195 -19.23 8.46 1.61
CA PRO A 195 -20.12 8.48 0.45
C PRO A 195 -21.21 7.40 0.60
N PRO A 196 -22.48 7.71 0.27
CA PRO A 196 -23.58 6.73 0.35
C PRO A 196 -23.41 5.51 -0.54
N GLU A 197 -22.69 5.68 -1.65
CA GLU A 197 -22.31 4.61 -2.58
C GLU A 197 -20.79 4.57 -2.70
N VAL A 198 -20.23 3.36 -2.65
CA VAL A 198 -18.79 3.13 -2.74
C VAL A 198 -18.28 3.47 -4.13
N ASP A 199 -17.27 4.34 -4.20
CA ASP A 199 -16.60 4.69 -5.45
C ASP A 199 -15.59 3.60 -5.84
N TYR A 200 -15.76 2.99 -7.01
CA TYR A 200 -14.74 2.10 -7.60
C TYR A 200 -14.01 2.80 -8.75
N THR A 201 -13.19 3.78 -8.40
CA THR A 201 -12.57 4.70 -9.37
C THR A 201 -11.37 4.09 -10.08
N VAL A 202 -11.40 4.15 -11.41
CA VAL A 202 -10.30 3.75 -12.31
C VAL A 202 -10.10 4.82 -13.37
N PHE A 203 -8.86 5.10 -13.74
CA PHE A 203 -8.53 5.94 -14.90
C PHE A 203 -7.52 5.25 -15.82
N ASN A 204 -7.54 5.62 -17.11
CA ASN A 204 -6.63 5.08 -18.12
C ASN A 204 -5.49 6.07 -18.39
N THR A 205 -4.30 5.55 -18.67
CA THR A 205 -3.16 6.32 -19.14
C THR A 205 -2.58 5.70 -20.42
N PRO A 206 -1.98 6.50 -21.32
CA PRO A 206 -1.35 5.98 -22.53
C PRO A 206 -0.06 5.21 -22.26
N PHE A 207 0.52 5.31 -21.06
CA PHE A 207 1.84 4.78 -20.73
C PHE A 207 1.83 3.58 -19.78
N ALA A 208 0.75 3.32 -19.04
CA ALA A 208 0.73 2.26 -18.03
C ALA A 208 -0.65 1.59 -17.85
N GLY A 209 -1.62 1.90 -18.71
CA GLY A 209 -2.94 1.27 -18.70
C GLY A 209 -3.82 1.82 -17.57
N LYS A 210 -4.49 0.92 -16.84
CA LYS A 210 -5.47 1.27 -15.80
C LYS A 210 -4.82 1.46 -14.44
N PHE A 211 -5.15 2.56 -13.77
CA PHE A 211 -4.83 2.82 -12.38
C PHE A 211 -6.09 2.79 -11.53
N GLY A 212 -6.05 2.08 -10.41
CA GLY A 212 -7.03 2.26 -9.33
C GLY A 212 -6.68 3.44 -8.44
N VAL A 213 -7.70 4.00 -7.80
CA VAL A 213 -7.56 5.10 -6.83
C VAL A 213 -8.23 4.70 -5.53
N PHE A 214 -7.51 4.82 -4.42
CA PHE A 214 -8.03 4.69 -3.05
C PHE A 214 -7.14 5.51 -2.10
N THR A 215 -7.56 5.72 -0.85
CA THR A 215 -6.89 6.66 0.07
C THR A 215 -6.61 6.05 1.43
N CYS A 216 -5.35 6.11 1.88
CA CYS A 216 -4.96 5.87 3.27
C CYS A 216 -5.63 4.62 3.88
N PHE A 217 -6.42 4.82 4.93
CA PHE A 217 -7.06 3.76 5.71
C PHE A 217 -7.85 2.73 4.87
N ASP A 218 -8.32 3.10 3.66
CA ASP A 218 -8.94 2.18 2.70
C ASP A 218 -8.10 0.92 2.42
N ILE A 219 -6.77 0.99 2.50
CA ILE A 219 -5.87 -0.14 2.22
C ILE A 219 -6.11 -1.35 3.13
N LEU A 220 -6.67 -1.13 4.33
CA LEU A 220 -6.97 -2.17 5.31
C LEU A 220 -8.33 -2.85 5.11
N PHE A 221 -9.14 -2.42 4.15
CA PHE A 221 -10.52 -2.86 3.99
C PHE A 221 -10.80 -3.49 2.62
N TYR A 222 -11.81 -4.37 2.58
CA TYR A 222 -12.23 -5.02 1.35
C TYR A 222 -12.84 -4.04 0.35
N GLU A 223 -13.70 -3.14 0.86
CA GLU A 223 -14.32 -2.08 0.07
C GLU A 223 -13.69 -0.72 0.39
N PRO A 224 -13.24 0.04 -0.63
CA PRO A 224 -13.29 -0.30 -2.05
C PRO A 224 -12.11 -1.17 -2.51
N THR A 225 -11.02 -1.22 -1.74
CA THR A 225 -9.67 -1.50 -2.25
C THR A 225 -9.53 -2.89 -2.88
N VAL A 226 -9.82 -3.96 -2.14
CA VAL A 226 -9.66 -5.33 -2.62
C VAL A 226 -10.60 -5.61 -3.79
N LYS A 227 -11.85 -5.17 -3.66
CA LYS A 227 -12.87 -5.33 -4.70
C LYS A 227 -12.52 -4.55 -5.97
N LEU A 228 -11.99 -3.33 -5.85
CA LEU A 228 -11.52 -2.51 -6.96
C LEU A 228 -10.41 -3.24 -7.74
N ILE A 229 -9.38 -3.72 -7.06
CA ILE A 229 -8.25 -4.43 -7.68
C ILE A 229 -8.72 -5.68 -8.40
N LYS A 230 -9.53 -6.52 -7.73
CA LYS A 230 -10.03 -7.78 -8.31
C LYS A 230 -11.00 -7.53 -9.47
N LYS A 231 -11.97 -6.64 -9.30
CA LYS A 231 -13.02 -6.37 -10.30
C LYS A 231 -12.46 -5.85 -11.62
N TYR A 232 -11.41 -5.04 -11.57
CA TYR A 232 -10.82 -4.42 -12.77
C TYR A 232 -9.47 -5.00 -13.19
N ASN A 233 -9.00 -6.07 -12.51
CA ASN A 233 -7.70 -6.71 -12.74
C ASN A 233 -6.56 -5.68 -12.82
N LEU A 234 -6.50 -4.80 -11.82
CA LEU A 234 -5.56 -3.69 -11.80
C LEU A 234 -4.13 -4.18 -11.62
N LYS A 235 -3.19 -3.50 -12.30
CA LYS A 235 -1.75 -3.68 -12.14
C LYS A 235 -1.05 -2.44 -11.60
N GLN A 236 -1.78 -1.34 -11.49
CA GLN A 236 -1.30 -0.06 -11.01
C GLN A 236 -2.33 0.53 -10.06
N ALA A 237 -1.86 1.19 -9.00
CA ALA A 237 -2.70 1.99 -8.12
C ALA A 237 -1.97 3.26 -7.68
N VAL A 238 -2.74 4.32 -7.47
CA VAL A 238 -2.26 5.56 -6.84
C VAL A 238 -2.91 5.71 -5.48
N TYR A 239 -2.10 6.10 -4.50
CA TYR A 239 -2.43 6.03 -3.10
C TYR A 239 -1.93 7.26 -2.34
N PRO A 240 -2.67 8.39 -2.42
CA PRO A 240 -2.54 9.48 -1.47
C PRO A 240 -2.80 8.99 -0.04
N THR A 241 -1.94 9.35 0.91
CA THR A 241 -2.10 8.93 2.31
C THR A 241 -1.57 9.97 3.29
N ALA A 242 -2.13 10.01 4.49
CA ALA A 242 -1.61 10.73 5.66
C ALA A 242 -1.43 9.71 6.80
N TRP A 243 -0.53 8.76 6.59
CA TRP A 243 -0.36 7.59 7.43
C TRP A 243 0.51 7.87 8.64
N MET A 244 0.00 7.55 9.83
CA MET A 244 0.78 7.53 11.07
C MET A 244 1.39 6.14 11.25
N ASN A 245 2.72 6.07 11.30
CA ASN A 245 3.42 4.81 11.49
C ASN A 245 3.08 4.21 12.85
N GLN A 246 2.82 2.91 12.85
CA GLN A 246 2.65 2.16 14.08
C GLN A 246 3.38 0.83 13.93
N LEU A 247 4.55 0.76 14.56
CA LEU A 247 5.42 -0.42 14.50
C LEU A 247 4.92 -1.51 15.46
N PRO A 248 5.18 -2.80 15.17
CA PRO A 248 6.09 -3.31 14.13
C PRO A 248 5.36 -3.91 12.90
N LEU A 249 4.07 -3.65 12.70
CA LEU A 249 3.31 -4.29 11.61
C LEU A 249 2.62 -3.31 10.64
N LEU A 250 2.51 -2.03 11.00
CA LEU A 250 1.79 -1.02 10.22
C LEU A 250 2.65 0.25 10.05
N SER A 251 3.96 0.11 9.82
CA SER A 251 4.70 1.21 9.21
C SER A 251 4.22 1.40 7.77
N ALA A 252 4.12 2.67 7.33
CA ALA A 252 3.68 3.03 5.99
C ALA A 252 4.45 2.27 4.92
N VAL A 253 5.78 2.36 4.93
CA VAL A 253 6.62 1.75 3.89
C VAL A 253 6.55 0.22 3.90
N GLU A 254 6.36 -0.37 5.08
CA GLU A 254 6.29 -1.80 5.29
C GLU A 254 4.98 -2.37 4.74
N PHE A 255 3.85 -1.87 5.25
CA PHE A 255 2.54 -2.41 4.89
C PHE A 255 2.19 -2.12 3.43
N GLN A 256 2.58 -0.95 2.90
CA GLN A 256 2.30 -0.58 1.51
C GLN A 256 3.12 -1.43 0.52
N GLN A 257 4.37 -1.79 0.84
CA GLN A 257 5.13 -2.76 0.05
C GLN A 257 4.46 -4.14 0.08
N ALA A 258 4.12 -4.62 1.29
CA ALA A 258 3.49 -5.93 1.45
C ALA A 258 2.17 -6.03 0.69
N PHE A 259 1.39 -4.95 0.66
CA PHE A 259 0.19 -4.84 -0.14
C PHE A 259 0.47 -4.95 -1.65
N ALA A 260 1.46 -4.21 -2.16
CA ALA A 260 1.86 -4.26 -3.56
C ALA A 260 2.33 -5.66 -3.99
N VAL A 261 3.10 -6.34 -3.12
CA VAL A 261 3.56 -7.73 -3.33
C VAL A 261 2.37 -8.70 -3.33
N ALA A 262 1.50 -8.65 -2.31
CA ALA A 262 0.39 -9.58 -2.17
C ALA A 262 -0.61 -9.51 -3.34
N PHE A 263 -0.88 -8.30 -3.85
CA PHE A 263 -1.77 -8.10 -5.00
C PHE A 263 -1.04 -8.16 -6.36
N ASN A 264 0.29 -8.26 -6.37
CA ASN A 264 1.12 -8.22 -7.57
C ASN A 264 0.78 -7.00 -8.45
N ILE A 265 0.83 -5.81 -7.84
CA ILE A 265 0.58 -4.50 -8.48
C ILE A 265 1.75 -3.55 -8.22
N ASN A 266 1.87 -2.51 -9.04
CA ASN A 266 2.66 -1.35 -8.64
C ASN A 266 1.77 -0.35 -7.88
N LEU A 267 2.30 0.21 -6.79
CA LEU A 267 1.60 1.15 -5.92
C LEU A 267 2.42 2.44 -5.80
N LEU A 268 1.82 3.58 -6.16
CA LEU A 268 2.40 4.91 -6.01
C LEU A 268 1.84 5.56 -4.74
N ALA A 269 2.60 5.51 -3.65
CA ALA A 269 2.18 6.02 -2.35
C ALA A 269 2.86 7.35 -2.01
N ALA A 270 2.07 8.38 -1.77
CA ALA A 270 2.54 9.69 -1.35
C ALA A 270 2.00 10.00 0.05
N ASN A 271 2.91 10.18 1.02
CA ASN A 271 2.57 10.40 2.42
C ASN A 271 2.86 11.83 2.89
N ILE A 272 2.21 12.24 3.96
CA ILE A 272 2.56 13.46 4.68
C ILE A 272 3.89 13.28 5.42
N HIS A 273 4.68 14.36 5.47
CA HIS A 273 5.90 14.48 6.25
C HIS A 273 5.67 15.31 7.51
N ARG A 274 5.29 14.65 8.59
CA ARG A 274 5.14 15.19 9.94
C ARG A 274 5.68 14.20 10.97
N PRO A 275 7.02 14.18 11.19
CA PRO A 275 7.64 13.30 12.18
C PRO A 275 7.07 13.43 13.59
N ASP A 276 6.62 14.64 13.97
CA ASP A 276 5.97 14.90 15.26
C ASP A 276 4.63 14.17 15.44
N LEU A 277 4.02 13.71 14.35
CA LEU A 277 2.80 12.90 14.31
C LEU A 277 3.07 11.46 13.87
N GLY A 278 4.34 11.04 13.77
CA GLY A 278 4.69 9.72 13.23
C GLY A 278 4.41 9.56 11.73
N MET A 279 4.20 10.65 10.99
CA MET A 279 3.89 10.61 9.56
C MET A 279 5.16 10.81 8.72
N THR A 280 5.61 9.74 8.09
CA THR A 280 6.65 9.69 7.07
C THR A 280 6.60 8.29 6.44
N GLY A 281 7.07 8.12 5.21
CA GLY A 281 7.02 6.84 4.54
C GLY A 281 6.21 6.94 3.26
N SER A 282 6.88 7.42 2.22
CA SER A 282 6.37 7.45 0.86
C SER A 282 7.19 6.50 0.00
N GLY A 283 6.60 6.02 -1.08
CA GLY A 283 7.33 5.15 -1.98
C GLY A 283 6.62 4.78 -3.26
N ILE A 284 7.43 4.22 -4.15
CA ILE A 284 7.00 3.56 -5.37
C ILE A 284 7.31 2.08 -5.16
N TYR A 285 6.26 1.28 -5.01
CA TYR A 285 6.38 -0.15 -4.75
C TYR A 285 6.01 -0.92 -6.00
N THR A 286 6.86 -1.85 -6.40
CA THR A 286 6.58 -2.88 -7.40
C THR A 286 6.63 -4.25 -6.70
N PRO A 287 6.15 -5.32 -7.33
CA PRO A 287 6.21 -6.66 -6.74
C PRO A 287 7.64 -7.16 -6.42
N SER A 288 8.68 -6.54 -6.98
CA SER A 288 10.08 -6.98 -6.85
C SER A 288 11.08 -5.88 -6.45
N GLU A 289 10.67 -4.62 -6.43
CA GLU A 289 11.54 -3.48 -6.14
C GLU A 289 10.74 -2.34 -5.48
N SER A 290 11.36 -1.64 -4.53
CA SER A 290 10.76 -0.53 -3.79
C SER A 290 11.71 0.67 -3.76
N PHE A 291 11.20 1.84 -4.12
CA PHE A 291 11.90 3.13 -3.97
C PHE A 291 11.20 3.91 -2.86
N ILE A 292 11.87 4.10 -1.72
CA ILE A 292 11.23 4.65 -0.53
C ILE A 292 11.95 5.87 0.01
N TYR A 293 11.20 6.66 0.78
CA TYR A 293 11.74 7.65 1.71
C TYR A 293 11.06 7.48 3.06
N TYR A 294 11.85 7.42 4.11
CA TYR A 294 11.42 7.40 5.50
C TYR A 294 12.40 8.26 6.30
N ASN A 295 11.88 9.24 7.05
CA ASN A 295 12.72 10.11 7.86
C ASN A 295 11.95 10.68 9.06
N MET A 296 12.43 10.36 10.26
CA MET A 296 11.89 10.88 11.52
C MET A 296 12.77 11.97 12.15
N GLU A 297 13.89 12.33 11.52
CA GLU A 297 14.93 13.19 12.11
C GLU A 297 14.85 14.66 11.67
N ASN A 298 14.41 14.91 10.44
CA ASN A 298 14.22 16.27 9.92
C ASN A 298 12.80 16.46 9.41
N ASP A 299 12.45 17.69 9.06
CA ASP A 299 11.12 18.09 8.63
C ASP A 299 11.02 18.37 7.12
N LYS A 300 11.92 17.82 6.29
CA LYS A 300 11.96 18.12 4.85
C LYS A 300 11.13 17.12 4.05
N GLY A 301 10.30 17.65 3.15
CA GLY A 301 9.65 16.84 2.13
C GLY A 301 10.63 16.22 1.14
N LYS A 302 10.20 15.17 0.44
CA LYS A 302 11.05 14.41 -0.49
C LYS A 302 10.29 14.04 -1.75
N LEU A 303 10.87 14.41 -2.90
CA LEU A 303 10.47 13.88 -4.20
C LEU A 303 11.21 12.57 -4.48
N ILE A 304 10.45 11.53 -4.85
CA ILE A 304 10.95 10.25 -5.34
C ILE A 304 10.51 10.15 -6.81
N VAL A 305 11.45 9.90 -7.71
CA VAL A 305 11.18 9.65 -9.13
C VAL A 305 11.83 8.32 -9.51
N ALA A 306 11.06 7.42 -10.12
CA ALA A 306 11.55 6.10 -10.49
C ALA A 306 10.95 5.62 -11.81
N GLN A 307 11.74 4.79 -12.51
CA GLN A 307 11.28 4.05 -13.69
C GLN A 307 10.64 2.75 -13.23
N ILE A 308 9.43 2.47 -13.73
CA ILE A 308 8.58 1.37 -13.27
C ILE A 308 8.27 0.46 -14.46
N PRO A 309 8.41 -0.87 -14.32
CA PRO A 309 8.00 -1.80 -15.37
C PRO A 309 6.48 -1.80 -15.55
N ILE A 310 6.03 -1.81 -16.80
CA ILE A 310 4.63 -2.03 -17.13
C ILE A 310 4.39 -3.53 -17.07
N THR A 311 3.66 -3.97 -16.05
CA THR A 311 3.20 -5.36 -15.97
C THR A 311 2.06 -5.56 -16.97
N SER A 312 2.38 -5.80 -18.24
CA SER A 312 1.40 -6.18 -19.26
C SER A 312 0.78 -7.51 -18.87
N GLY A 313 -0.55 -7.57 -18.81
CA GLY A 313 -1.34 -8.74 -18.37
C GLY A 313 -1.28 -9.96 -19.29
N HIS A 314 -0.13 -10.24 -19.91
CA HIS A 314 0.11 -11.55 -20.49
C HIS A 314 0.07 -12.56 -19.35
N GLU A 315 -0.94 -13.43 -19.42
CA GLU A 315 -1.11 -14.63 -18.61
C GLU A 315 0.18 -15.44 -18.65
N THR A 316 1.09 -15.20 -17.71
CA THR A 316 1.88 -16.30 -17.21
C THR A 316 0.88 -17.19 -16.49
N ASN A 317 0.66 -18.38 -17.05
CA ASN A 317 -0.02 -19.49 -16.40
C ASN A 317 0.69 -19.82 -15.08
N ASN A 318 0.48 -19.00 -14.06
CA ASN A 318 0.56 -19.43 -12.68
C ASN A 318 -0.83 -19.99 -12.39
N ASN A 319 -0.91 -21.32 -12.32
CA ASN A 319 -2.05 -22.05 -11.82
C ASN A 319 -2.41 -21.55 -10.41
N MET A 320 -3.15 -20.46 -10.34
CA MET A 320 -3.92 -20.06 -9.17
C MET A 320 -5.38 -20.42 -9.47
N GLN A 321 -5.60 -21.69 -9.81
CA GLN A 321 -6.94 -22.27 -9.75
C GLN A 321 -7.24 -22.56 -8.29
N THR A 322 -7.88 -21.59 -7.64
CA THR A 322 -8.68 -21.83 -6.43
C THR A 322 -9.87 -22.71 -6.81
N SER A 323 -9.71 -24.02 -6.79
CA SER A 323 -10.82 -24.97 -6.80
C SER A 323 -10.99 -25.55 -5.40
N PHE A 324 -11.67 -24.81 -4.52
CA PHE A 324 -12.25 -25.36 -3.30
C PHE A 324 -13.39 -26.30 -3.70
N SER A 325 -13.12 -27.60 -3.75
CA SER A 325 -14.16 -28.62 -3.81
C SER A 325 -14.49 -29.05 -2.39
N ASN A 326 -15.66 -28.64 -1.91
CA ASN A 326 -16.26 -29.10 -0.67
C ASN A 326 -16.46 -30.63 -0.74
N SER A 327 -15.90 -31.36 0.21
CA SER A 327 -16.42 -32.68 0.59
C SER A 327 -16.30 -32.87 2.11
N PRO A 328 -17.36 -33.31 2.80
CA PRO A 328 -17.34 -33.59 4.23
C PRO A 328 -17.00 -35.06 4.49
N MET A 329 -16.06 -35.35 5.39
CA MET A 329 -15.94 -36.67 6.05
C MET A 329 -15.36 -36.44 7.45
N ASP A 330 -16.15 -36.52 8.52
CA ASP A 330 -16.77 -37.70 9.15
C ASP A 330 -15.78 -38.54 9.98
N HIS A 331 -16.08 -38.61 11.28
CA HIS A 331 -15.36 -39.35 12.30
C HIS A 331 -15.92 -40.77 12.36
N GLN A 332 -15.10 -41.82 12.17
CA GLN A 332 -15.11 -42.97 13.10
C GLN A 332 -13.97 -43.98 12.94
N ILE A 333 -13.77 -44.67 14.06
CA ILE A 333 -12.67 -45.52 14.53
C ILE A 333 -12.90 -47.00 14.14
N CYS A 334 -11.84 -47.80 13.92
CA CYS A 334 -11.54 -49.07 14.66
C CYS A 334 -10.47 -50.01 14.03
N ARG A 335 -9.44 -50.26 14.87
CA ARG A 335 -8.61 -51.46 15.17
C ARG A 335 -8.33 -52.56 14.14
N LYS A 336 -7.05 -52.98 14.13
CA LYS A 336 -6.64 -54.40 14.24
C LYS A 336 -5.42 -54.54 15.15
N GLU A 337 -5.41 -55.64 15.90
CA GLU A 337 -4.45 -56.08 16.92
C GLU A 337 -3.18 -56.71 16.32
N ASP A 338 -2.20 -56.88 17.22
CA ASP A 338 -1.01 -57.74 17.22
C ASP A 338 0.20 -57.36 16.38
N GLN A 339 1.23 -56.82 17.05
CA GLN A 339 2.42 -57.61 17.42
C GLN A 339 3.40 -56.75 18.24
N GLU A 340 3.82 -57.29 19.38
CA GLU A 340 4.83 -56.72 20.28
C GLU A 340 6.17 -56.55 19.56
N ALA A 341 6.62 -55.30 19.46
CA ALA A 341 8.01 -54.97 19.17
C ALA A 341 8.51 -54.01 20.26
N HIS A 342 9.27 -54.57 21.19
CA HIS A 342 10.03 -53.83 22.18
C HIS A 342 11.10 -53.01 21.43
N CYS A 343 10.94 -51.69 21.39
CA CYS A 343 12.00 -50.78 20.99
C CYS A 343 12.27 -49.83 22.17
N GLU A 344 13.41 -50.02 22.82
CA GLU A 344 13.95 -49.08 23.80
C GLU A 344 14.10 -47.71 23.12
N LYS A 345 13.28 -46.75 23.54
CA LYS A 345 13.49 -45.34 23.21
C LYS A 345 14.66 -44.85 24.05
N ALA A 346 15.75 -44.49 23.39
CA ALA A 346 16.72 -43.59 23.96
C ALA A 346 15.98 -42.32 24.42
N GLU A 347 15.97 -42.07 25.73
CA GLU A 347 15.54 -40.81 26.31
C GLU A 347 16.44 -39.70 25.78
N LYS A 348 16.02 -39.05 24.69
CA LYS A 348 16.46 -37.69 24.41
C LYS A 348 15.89 -36.83 25.55
N GLY A 349 16.77 -36.29 26.37
CA GLY A 349 16.41 -35.42 27.49
C GLY A 349 15.36 -34.40 27.06
N ALA A 350 14.33 -34.26 27.88
CA ALA A 350 13.27 -33.29 27.68
C ALA A 350 13.88 -31.89 27.61
N GLN A 351 14.04 -31.34 26.40
CA GLN A 351 14.16 -29.90 26.23
C GLN A 351 12.84 -29.31 26.72
N GLU A 352 12.89 -28.56 27.82
CA GLU A 352 11.75 -27.79 28.31
C GLU A 352 11.23 -26.92 27.16
N ALA A 353 9.93 -27.03 26.86
CA ALA A 353 9.31 -26.22 25.83
C ALA A 353 9.51 -24.73 26.17
N PRO A 354 9.82 -23.87 25.17
CA PRO A 354 10.05 -22.46 25.43
C PRO A 354 8.82 -21.82 26.08
N PRO A 355 9.00 -20.87 27.02
CA PRO A 355 7.90 -20.30 27.78
C PRO A 355 6.94 -19.55 26.86
N ILE A 356 5.64 -19.74 27.09
CA ILE A 356 4.59 -18.96 26.43
C ILE A 356 4.27 -17.76 27.31
N PHE A 357 4.20 -16.58 26.72
CA PHE A 357 3.80 -15.35 27.39
C PHE A 357 2.86 -14.52 26.53
N HIS A 358 2.25 -13.49 27.11
CA HIS A 358 1.34 -12.59 26.42
C HIS A 358 1.95 -11.18 26.41
N GLY A 359 1.76 -10.48 25.30
CA GLY A 359 2.29 -9.13 25.11
C GLY A 359 1.37 -8.32 24.23
N GLU A 360 1.24 -7.03 24.54
CA GLU A 360 0.51 -6.11 23.69
C GLU A 360 1.39 -5.72 22.49
N MET A 361 0.87 -5.94 21.29
CA MET A 361 1.48 -5.46 20.05
C MET A 361 0.36 -4.83 19.24
N MET A 362 0.53 -3.58 18.84
CA MET A 362 -0.50 -2.86 18.08
C MET A 362 -1.86 -2.77 18.82
N TYR A 363 -1.86 -2.67 20.15
CA TYR A 363 -3.05 -2.72 21.02
C TYR A 363 -3.79 -4.07 21.06
N ASP A 364 -3.26 -5.09 20.40
CA ASP A 364 -3.80 -6.44 20.40
C ASP A 364 -2.97 -7.34 21.33
N ASN A 365 -3.65 -8.24 22.04
CA ASN A 365 -2.99 -9.14 22.97
C ASN A 365 -2.47 -10.40 22.23
N PHE A 366 -1.20 -10.39 21.86
CA PHE A 366 -0.53 -11.49 21.16
C PHE A 366 -0.06 -12.56 22.13
N THR A 367 -0.08 -13.81 21.68
CA THR A 367 0.58 -14.93 22.35
C THR A 367 1.97 -15.12 21.75
N PHE A 368 3.00 -15.06 22.58
CA PHE A 368 4.41 -15.11 22.17
C PHE A 368 5.14 -16.33 22.73
N THR A 369 6.19 -16.73 22.02
CA THR A 369 7.25 -17.62 22.51
C THR A 369 8.63 -17.10 22.07
N PRO A 370 9.64 -17.05 22.95
CA PRO A 370 10.94 -16.46 22.62
C PRO A 370 11.81 -17.43 21.81
N ILE A 371 12.71 -16.88 20.98
CA ILE A 371 13.78 -17.67 20.32
C ILE A 371 15.10 -17.51 21.09
N MET A 372 15.49 -18.54 21.84
CA MET A 372 16.68 -18.49 22.70
C MET A 372 17.92 -19.06 22.02
N GLU A 373 17.74 -20.20 21.36
CA GLU A 373 18.83 -20.94 20.73
C GLU A 373 19.33 -20.26 19.45
N ALA A 374 20.51 -20.66 18.98
CA ALA A 374 21.09 -20.16 17.73
C ALA A 374 20.29 -20.62 16.49
N GLU A 375 19.67 -21.78 16.55
CA GLU A 375 18.78 -22.34 15.54
C GLU A 375 17.67 -23.14 16.22
N GLY A 376 16.53 -23.27 15.55
CA GLY A 376 15.43 -24.06 16.13
C GLY A 376 14.16 -24.04 15.28
N GLU A 377 13.25 -24.92 15.68
CA GLU A 377 11.88 -24.97 15.17
C GLU A 377 10.91 -24.80 16.33
N ILE A 378 10.06 -23.79 16.23
CA ILE A 378 9.07 -23.46 17.25
C ILE A 378 7.69 -23.28 16.62
N GLN A 379 6.64 -23.47 17.43
CA GLN A 379 5.27 -23.24 17.03
C GLN A 379 4.49 -22.62 18.19
N VAL A 380 3.66 -21.63 17.89
CA VAL A 380 2.72 -21.03 18.84
C VAL A 380 1.35 -20.89 18.17
N CYS A 381 0.27 -21.07 18.93
CA CYS A 381 -1.08 -20.97 18.41
C CYS A 381 -1.94 -20.02 19.27
N SER A 382 -2.87 -19.32 18.62
CA SER A 382 -3.94 -18.56 19.24
C SER A 382 -5.23 -18.79 18.46
N ASN A 383 -6.29 -19.17 19.16
CA ASN A 383 -7.57 -19.56 18.57
C ASN A 383 -7.41 -20.60 17.44
N THR A 384 -7.69 -20.22 16.19
CA THR A 384 -7.61 -21.12 15.03
C THR A 384 -6.29 -21.04 14.26
N LEU A 385 -5.49 -20.02 14.55
CA LEU A 385 -4.20 -19.78 13.90
C LEU A 385 -3.05 -20.39 14.71
N CYS A 386 -2.22 -21.16 14.04
CA CYS A 386 -0.94 -21.69 14.48
C CYS A 386 0.15 -21.17 13.55
N CYS A 387 1.18 -20.58 14.14
CA CYS A 387 2.35 -20.06 13.45
C CYS A 387 3.55 -20.94 13.78
N SER A 388 4.25 -21.42 12.75
CA SER A 388 5.49 -22.17 12.90
C SER A 388 6.65 -21.36 12.33
N LEU A 389 7.80 -21.44 13.00
CA LEU A 389 9.02 -20.77 12.60
C LEU A 389 10.17 -21.76 12.65
N SER A 390 10.87 -21.91 11.53
CA SER A 390 12.20 -22.51 11.48
C SER A 390 13.21 -21.37 11.29
N TYR A 391 14.24 -21.28 12.13
CA TYR A 391 15.14 -20.13 12.11
C TYR A 391 16.61 -20.50 12.38
N GLN A 392 17.50 -19.65 11.88
CA GLN A 392 18.94 -19.69 12.14
C GLN A 392 19.47 -18.27 12.33
N ARG A 393 20.03 -18.00 13.52
CA ARG A 393 20.65 -16.72 13.89
C ARG A 393 22.09 -16.68 13.38
N LEU A 394 22.31 -15.99 12.26
CA LEU A 394 23.62 -15.85 11.62
C LEU A 394 24.60 -15.03 12.46
N PHE A 395 24.08 -14.10 13.25
CA PHE A 395 24.85 -13.30 14.19
C PHE A 395 24.05 -13.17 15.50
N VAL A 396 24.46 -13.93 16.51
CA VAL A 396 23.84 -13.93 17.84
C VAL A 396 24.35 -12.70 18.61
N SER A 397 23.41 -11.87 19.06
CA SER A 397 23.68 -10.70 19.90
C SER A 397 22.98 -10.86 21.26
N LYS A 398 22.92 -9.79 22.06
CA LYS A 398 22.10 -9.72 23.27
C LYS A 398 20.73 -9.11 22.97
N GLU A 399 20.15 -9.43 21.81
CA GLU A 399 18.79 -9.02 21.45
C GLU A 399 17.83 -10.17 21.74
N LEU A 400 16.63 -9.83 22.19
CA LEU A 400 15.54 -10.78 22.37
C LEU A 400 14.62 -10.72 21.14
N TYR A 401 14.29 -11.88 20.62
CA TYR A 401 13.30 -12.06 19.57
C TYR A 401 12.22 -13.04 20.03
N ALA A 402 11.01 -12.85 19.54
CA ALA A 402 9.89 -13.73 19.82
C ALA A 402 9.03 -13.96 18.59
N LEU A 403 8.47 -15.16 18.49
CA LEU A 403 7.38 -15.48 17.56
C LEU A 403 6.06 -15.18 18.25
N GLY A 404 5.28 -14.27 17.67
CA GLY A 404 3.94 -13.91 18.10
C GLY A 404 2.86 -14.43 17.16
N VAL A 405 1.70 -14.77 17.73
CA VAL A 405 0.49 -15.13 17.00
C VAL A 405 -0.72 -14.36 17.55
N PHE A 406 -1.57 -13.90 16.64
CA PHE A 406 -2.86 -13.27 16.95
C PHE A 406 -3.92 -13.73 15.96
N ASP A 407 -5.12 -14.00 16.46
CA ASP A 407 -6.30 -14.36 15.68
C ASP A 407 -7.53 -13.77 16.39
N GLY A 408 -7.92 -12.56 15.98
CA GLY A 408 -8.95 -11.82 16.69
C GLY A 408 -9.37 -10.52 16.04
N LEU A 409 -10.36 -9.86 16.66
CA LEU A 409 -10.88 -8.57 16.22
C LEU A 409 -10.05 -7.44 16.84
N HIS A 410 -9.41 -6.65 15.99
CA HIS A 410 -8.78 -5.39 16.38
C HIS A 410 -9.85 -4.31 16.53
N THR A 411 -9.79 -3.51 17.59
CA THR A 411 -10.84 -2.51 17.91
C THR A 411 -10.31 -1.10 18.19
N VAL A 412 -9.01 -0.91 18.31
CA VAL A 412 -8.43 0.38 18.68
C VAL A 412 -8.14 1.19 17.41
N HIS A 413 -8.68 2.40 17.30
CA HIS A 413 -8.55 3.23 16.09
C HIS A 413 -9.12 2.64 14.79
N GLY A 414 -9.84 1.51 14.86
CA GLY A 414 -10.51 0.86 13.74
C GLY A 414 -11.14 -0.43 14.20
N THR A 415 -12.04 -1.01 13.41
CA THR A 415 -12.61 -2.33 13.69
C THR A 415 -12.37 -3.22 12.48
N TYR A 416 -11.56 -4.26 12.67
CA TYR A 416 -11.19 -5.20 11.61
C TYR A 416 -10.57 -6.48 12.16
N TYR A 417 -10.81 -7.63 11.54
CA TYR A 417 -10.35 -8.93 12.00
C TYR A 417 -8.97 -9.31 11.46
N VAL A 418 -8.02 -9.64 12.34
CA VAL A 418 -6.63 -9.93 11.98
C VAL A 418 -6.26 -11.35 12.36
N GLN A 419 -5.58 -12.02 11.44
CA GLN A 419 -4.79 -13.22 11.71
C GLN A 419 -3.33 -12.85 11.45
N ALA A 420 -2.43 -12.95 12.42
CA ALA A 420 -1.04 -12.52 12.26
C ALA A 420 -0.06 -13.54 12.85
N CYS A 421 0.98 -13.84 12.08
CA CYS A 421 2.20 -14.50 12.56
C CYS A 421 3.35 -13.51 12.46
N ALA A 422 4.12 -13.27 13.52
CA ALA A 422 5.18 -12.28 13.49
C ALA A 422 6.41 -12.71 14.29
N LEU A 423 7.57 -12.79 13.65
CA LEU A 423 8.87 -12.84 14.30
C LEU A 423 9.33 -11.40 14.52
N VAL A 424 9.41 -10.96 15.78
CA VAL A 424 9.70 -9.55 16.13
C VAL A 424 10.90 -9.44 17.06
N LYS A 425 11.67 -8.36 16.89
CA LYS A 425 12.65 -7.91 17.88
C LYS A 425 11.92 -7.23 19.04
N CYS A 426 12.22 -7.64 20.27
CA CYS A 426 11.69 -7.00 21.47
C CYS A 426 12.46 -5.70 21.79
N GLY A 427 11.81 -4.75 22.46
CA GLY A 427 12.41 -3.46 22.80
C GLY A 427 13.61 -3.58 23.74
N THR A 428 13.56 -4.57 24.63
CA THR A 428 14.58 -4.88 25.64
C THR A 428 14.73 -6.40 25.77
N LEU A 429 15.50 -6.85 26.78
CA LEU A 429 15.59 -8.26 27.16
C LEU A 429 14.37 -8.76 27.97
N ASP A 430 13.44 -7.87 28.32
CA ASP A 430 12.20 -8.20 29.01
C ASP A 430 11.12 -8.65 28.01
N TYR A 431 10.43 -9.75 28.31
CA TYR A 431 9.34 -10.31 27.48
C TYR A 431 8.19 -9.32 27.30
N THR A 432 7.93 -8.45 28.29
CA THR A 432 6.90 -7.41 28.21
C THR A 432 7.18 -6.34 27.15
N SER A 433 8.42 -6.27 26.64
CA SER A 433 8.81 -5.34 25.59
C SER A 433 8.65 -5.90 24.16
N CYS A 434 8.26 -7.17 24.03
CA CYS A 434 7.96 -7.76 22.73
C CYS A 434 6.63 -7.21 22.20
N GLY A 435 6.66 -6.58 21.03
CA GLY A 435 5.53 -5.84 20.46
C GLY A 435 5.66 -4.31 20.53
N GLN A 436 6.63 -3.79 21.27
CA GLN A 436 6.94 -2.36 21.30
C GLN A 436 7.60 -1.87 20.01
N GLU A 437 7.54 -0.56 19.77
CA GLU A 437 8.15 0.06 18.60
C GLU A 437 9.68 -0.01 18.66
N VAL A 438 10.29 -0.62 17.64
CA VAL A 438 11.73 -0.78 17.52
C VAL A 438 12.17 -0.39 16.11
N THR A 439 13.20 0.46 16.02
CA THR A 439 13.73 0.97 14.74
C THR A 439 15.12 0.44 14.40
N LYS A 440 15.77 -0.24 15.34
CA LYS A 440 17.14 -0.76 15.19
C LYS A 440 17.24 -2.19 15.68
N ALA A 441 17.93 -2.99 14.90
CA ALA A 441 18.24 -4.38 15.14
C ALA A 441 19.66 -4.69 14.65
N THR A 442 20.32 -5.67 15.27
CA THR A 442 21.67 -6.13 14.89
C THR A 442 21.69 -7.59 14.48
N GLU A 443 20.76 -8.41 14.99
CA GLU A 443 20.73 -9.84 14.65
C GLU A 443 20.21 -10.09 13.25
N ARG A 444 20.99 -10.86 12.51
CA ARG A 444 20.65 -11.37 11.18
C ARG A 444 20.08 -12.77 11.35
N ILE A 445 18.85 -12.97 10.89
CA ILE A 445 18.11 -14.20 11.09
C ILE A 445 17.63 -14.70 9.74
N ASP A 446 18.07 -15.90 9.38
CA ASP A 446 17.46 -16.68 8.30
C ASP A 446 16.25 -17.40 8.88
N PHE A 447 15.14 -17.41 8.13
CA PHE A 447 13.90 -17.96 8.64
C PHE A 447 13.00 -18.54 7.54
N GLN A 448 12.15 -19.47 7.96
CA GLN A 448 10.92 -19.85 7.29
C GLN A 448 9.77 -19.68 8.29
N LEU A 449 8.92 -18.70 8.03
CA LEU A 449 7.72 -18.40 8.80
C LEU A 449 6.50 -18.92 8.05
N GLN A 450 5.62 -19.64 8.73
CA GLN A 450 4.40 -20.16 8.13
C GLN A 450 3.20 -20.12 9.08
N GLY A 451 2.00 -20.00 8.52
CA GLY A 451 0.76 -20.01 9.29
C GLY A 451 -0.41 -20.62 8.53
N ASN A 452 -1.33 -21.29 9.23
CA ASN A 452 -2.55 -21.88 8.67
C ASN A 452 -3.69 -20.84 8.58
N PHE A 453 -3.47 -19.77 7.81
CA PHE A 453 -4.45 -18.69 7.66
C PHE A 453 -5.78 -19.18 7.10
N SER A 454 -6.88 -18.64 7.65
CA SER A 454 -8.24 -18.87 7.18
C SER A 454 -8.67 -17.91 6.06
N THR A 455 -7.78 -16.99 5.68
CA THR A 455 -7.98 -15.98 4.65
C THR A 455 -6.95 -16.15 3.53
N ALA A 456 -7.34 -15.85 2.30
CA ALA A 456 -6.43 -15.77 1.16
C ALA A 456 -5.65 -14.45 1.11
N PHE A 457 -6.00 -13.46 1.95
CA PHE A 457 -5.42 -12.13 1.94
C PHE A 457 -4.35 -12.02 3.02
N VAL A 458 -3.14 -12.44 2.69
CA VAL A 458 -1.96 -12.43 3.57
C VAL A 458 -0.91 -11.49 3.00
N PHE A 459 -0.49 -10.52 3.81
CA PHE A 459 0.47 -9.47 3.48
C PHE A 459 1.83 -9.80 4.11
N PRO A 460 2.87 -10.08 3.29
CA PRO A 460 4.20 -10.42 3.81
C PRO A 460 4.97 -9.16 4.20
N LEU A 461 5.20 -8.99 5.51
CA LEU A 461 5.93 -7.87 6.09
C LEU A 461 7.38 -8.29 6.35
N LEU A 462 8.34 -7.46 5.92
CA LEU A 462 9.76 -7.71 6.18
C LEU A 462 10.51 -6.39 6.37
N LEU A 463 10.74 -6.02 7.63
CA LEU A 463 11.41 -4.78 8.00
C LEU A 463 12.76 -5.06 8.64
N LYS A 464 13.78 -4.34 8.17
CA LYS A 464 15.15 -4.42 8.67
C LYS A 464 15.52 -3.14 9.43
N SER A 465 16.62 -3.24 10.16
CA SER A 465 17.23 -2.17 10.93
C SER A 465 17.29 -0.85 10.15
N GLY A 466 16.90 0.24 10.80
CA GLY A 466 16.79 1.56 10.18
C GLY A 466 15.55 1.76 9.32
N ILE A 467 14.50 0.94 9.49
CA ILE A 467 13.25 0.99 8.72
C ILE A 467 13.54 0.84 7.21
N THR A 468 14.35 -0.17 6.90
CA THR A 468 14.69 -0.52 5.51
C THR A 468 13.93 -1.76 5.09
N LEU A 469 13.48 -1.80 3.84
CA LEU A 469 12.68 -2.90 3.31
C LEU A 469 13.57 -4.03 2.76
N ASP A 470 12.97 -5.21 2.63
CA ASP A 470 13.53 -6.35 1.91
C ASP A 470 12.39 -7.13 1.24
N PHE A 471 12.75 -8.12 0.43
CA PHE A 471 11.82 -9.08 -0.15
C PHE A 471 12.15 -10.47 0.36
N ALA A 472 11.13 -11.29 0.56
CA ALA A 472 11.31 -12.71 0.84
C ALA A 472 11.83 -13.43 -0.41
N ASP A 473 12.65 -14.46 -0.21
CA ASP A 473 13.18 -15.26 -1.31
C ASP A 473 12.12 -16.23 -1.84
N TYR A 474 11.16 -16.59 -0.99
CA TYR A 474 10.01 -17.40 -1.33
C TYR A 474 8.76 -16.95 -0.56
N LEU A 475 7.63 -16.91 -1.28
CA LEU A 475 6.30 -16.58 -0.79
C LEU A 475 5.27 -17.46 -1.49
N GLY A 476 4.38 -18.08 -0.74
CA GLY A 476 3.28 -18.84 -1.35
C GLY A 476 2.56 -19.78 -0.40
N TRP A 477 1.52 -20.41 -0.94
CA TRP A 477 0.76 -21.44 -0.24
C TRP A 477 1.43 -22.81 -0.43
N GLU A 478 1.74 -23.48 0.67
CA GLU A 478 2.17 -24.86 0.71
C GLU A 478 1.17 -25.70 1.52
N LYS A 479 0.46 -26.60 0.83
CA LYS A 479 -0.64 -27.37 1.42
C LYS A 479 -1.68 -26.41 2.03
N ASN A 480 -1.74 -26.35 3.35
CA ASN A 480 -2.69 -25.52 4.11
C ASN A 480 -2.02 -24.35 4.85
N HIS A 481 -0.74 -24.07 4.58
CA HIS A 481 -0.01 -22.98 5.23
C HIS A 481 0.46 -21.97 4.20
N TYR A 482 0.37 -20.69 4.53
CA TYR A 482 1.09 -19.65 3.81
C TYR A 482 2.50 -19.56 4.37
N VAL A 483 3.50 -19.55 3.48
CA VAL A 483 4.92 -19.63 3.82
C VAL A 483 5.65 -18.40 3.31
N MET A 484 6.52 -17.86 4.16
CA MET A 484 7.49 -16.83 3.82
C MET A 484 8.89 -17.28 4.26
N GLN A 485 9.85 -17.23 3.34
CA GLN A 485 11.23 -17.63 3.62
C GLN A 485 12.22 -16.54 3.25
N LYS A 486 13.25 -16.37 4.09
CA LYS A 486 14.40 -15.51 3.85
C LYS A 486 15.68 -16.22 4.27
N LYS A 487 16.68 -16.21 3.39
CA LYS A 487 18.04 -16.74 3.62
C LYS A 487 19.10 -15.68 3.32
N GLY A 488 20.26 -15.84 3.94
CA GLY A 488 21.38 -14.91 3.78
C GLY A 488 21.08 -13.48 4.25
N ALA A 489 20.36 -13.31 5.37
CA ALA A 489 19.99 -12.01 5.89
C ALA A 489 21.21 -11.07 6.03
N SER A 490 21.17 -9.92 5.34
CA SER A 490 22.31 -9.00 5.22
C SER A 490 22.32 -7.87 6.26
N SER A 491 21.19 -7.60 6.91
CA SER A 491 21.03 -6.57 7.95
C SER A 491 20.16 -7.08 9.08
N GLY A 492 20.20 -6.39 10.23
CA GLY A 492 19.44 -6.79 11.41
C GLY A 492 17.93 -6.80 11.15
N LEU A 493 17.23 -7.84 11.64
CA LEU A 493 15.79 -8.01 11.45
C LEU A 493 15.01 -7.22 12.50
N ILE A 494 14.08 -6.34 12.11
CA ILE A 494 13.13 -5.74 13.06
C ILE A 494 11.91 -6.64 13.19
N THR A 495 11.34 -7.03 12.04
CA THR A 495 10.14 -7.86 11.98
C THR A 495 10.10 -8.67 10.69
N ALA A 496 9.62 -9.89 10.79
CA ALA A 496 9.15 -10.70 9.68
C ALA A 496 7.72 -11.15 10.02
N GLY A 497 6.74 -10.65 9.28
CA GLY A 497 5.33 -10.85 9.56
C GLY A 497 4.55 -11.42 8.38
N LEU A 498 3.55 -12.25 8.69
CA LEU A 498 2.47 -12.62 7.78
C LEU A 498 1.19 -12.02 8.37
N TYR A 499 0.74 -10.92 7.79
CA TYR A 499 -0.42 -10.17 8.27
C TYR A 499 -1.65 -10.50 7.42
N GLY A 500 -2.57 -11.27 7.97
CA GLY A 500 -3.79 -11.76 7.32
C GLY A 500 -5.01 -10.93 7.67
N ARG A 501 -5.78 -10.53 6.65
CA ARG A 501 -7.07 -9.85 6.83
C ARG A 501 -8.23 -10.79 6.52
N TRP A 502 -9.08 -11.03 7.51
CA TRP A 502 -10.29 -11.84 7.36
C TRP A 502 -11.51 -10.94 7.24
N TYR A 503 -11.68 -10.33 6.06
CA TYR A 503 -12.68 -9.29 5.83
C TYR A 503 -14.12 -9.71 6.13
N GLU A 504 -14.47 -10.99 5.96
CA GLU A 504 -15.80 -11.52 6.27
C GLU A 504 -16.12 -11.55 7.78
N LYS A 505 -15.13 -11.30 8.64
CA LYS A 505 -15.25 -11.25 10.10
C LYS A 505 -15.08 -9.84 10.70
N ASP A 506 -14.92 -8.82 9.86
CA ASP A 506 -14.79 -7.43 10.31
C ASP A 506 -16.01 -6.93 11.09
#